data_AF-A0A957SPA7-F1
#
_entry.id   AF-A0A957SPA7-F1
#
_cell.length_a   1.000
_cell.length_b   1.000
_cell.length_c   1.000
_cell.angle_alpha   90.00
_cell.angle_beta   90.00
_cell.angle_gamma   90.00
#
_symmetry.space_group_name_H-M   'P 1'
#
loop_
_entity.id
_entity.type
_entity.pdbx_description
1 polymer ?
#
loop_
_entity_poly.entity_id
_entity_poly.type
_entity_poly.pdbx_seq_one_letter_code
_entity_poly.pdbx_strand_id
1 'polypeptide(L)'
;TPKSQQLWALSRFGARVPVYGPLDRLIPATEAQAWLQKLLALNLEPNSATAHALVLLARLTGDRARDVSSEMREQVTQWLHRAPDDAFKRAQMLELLHNAHSTLDQEEQDWLFGEALPAGLSFSAFE
;
A
#
# COMPACT_ATOMS: atom_id res chain seq x y z
N THR A 1 -19.08 -3.71 5.43
CA THR A 1 -17.61 -3.74 5.28
C THR A 1 -17.25 -4.33 3.94
N PRO A 2 -16.32 -3.72 3.17
CA PRO A 2 -15.87 -4.25 1.88
C PRO A 2 -15.21 -5.62 2.04
N LYS A 3 -15.39 -6.52 1.06
CA LYS A 3 -14.75 -7.83 1.03
C LYS A 3 -13.25 -7.68 0.74
N SER A 4 -12.44 -8.63 1.18
CA SER A 4 -10.99 -8.63 0.95
C SER A 4 -10.61 -8.52 -0.54
N GLN A 5 -11.38 -9.14 -1.45
CA GLN A 5 -11.12 -9.01 -2.91
C GLN A 5 -11.34 -7.59 -3.42
N GLN A 6 -12.29 -6.85 -2.85
CA GLN A 6 -12.57 -5.46 -3.22
C GLN A 6 -11.44 -4.54 -2.75
N LEU A 7 -10.95 -4.75 -1.53
CA LEU A 7 -9.78 -4.05 -0.98
C LEU A 7 -8.51 -4.35 -1.77
N TRP A 8 -8.32 -5.62 -2.16
CA TRP A 8 -7.21 -6.04 -3.01
C TRP A 8 -7.27 -5.40 -4.41
N ALA A 9 -8.44 -5.37 -5.05
CA ALA A 9 -8.57 -4.71 -6.35
C ALA A 9 -8.31 -3.20 -6.24
N LEU A 10 -8.87 -2.56 -5.19
CA LEU A 10 -8.70 -1.14 -4.93
C LEU A 10 -7.23 -0.76 -4.71
N SER A 11 -6.50 -1.57 -3.93
CA SER A 11 -5.08 -1.31 -3.65
C SER A 11 -4.24 -1.30 -4.94
N ARG A 12 -4.55 -2.16 -5.92
CA ARG A 12 -3.86 -2.20 -7.22
C ARG A 12 -4.16 -0.99 -8.10
N PHE A 13 -5.44 -0.61 -8.21
CA PHE A 13 -5.80 0.60 -8.97
C PHE A 13 -5.22 1.87 -8.33
N GLY A 14 -5.15 1.87 -7.00
CA GLY A 14 -4.70 2.99 -6.21
C GLY A 14 -3.21 2.99 -5.88
N ALA A 15 -2.42 1.99 -6.28
CA ALA A 15 -1.03 1.88 -5.89
C ALA A 15 -0.22 3.09 -6.37
N ARG A 16 0.54 3.72 -5.46
CA ARG A 16 1.38 4.89 -5.81
C ARG A 16 2.66 4.50 -6.57
N VAL A 17 3.12 3.28 -6.36
CA VAL A 17 4.24 2.64 -7.07
C VAL A 17 3.68 1.44 -7.83
N PRO A 18 3.22 1.60 -9.08
CA PRO A 18 2.68 0.50 -9.85
C PRO A 18 3.79 -0.46 -10.24
N VAL A 19 3.45 -1.75 -10.28
CA VAL A 19 4.34 -2.81 -10.77
C VAL A 19 4.65 -2.63 -12.27
N TYR A 20 3.65 -2.20 -13.04
CA TYR A 20 3.76 -2.01 -14.49
C TYR A 20 2.88 -0.84 -14.94
N GLY A 21 3.18 -0.33 -16.13
CA GLY A 21 2.42 0.73 -16.78
C GLY A 21 3.00 2.13 -16.55
N PRO A 22 2.54 3.12 -17.33
CA PRO A 22 3.09 4.45 -17.28
C PRO A 22 2.53 5.24 -16.09
N LEU A 23 3.38 6.06 -15.46
CA LEU A 23 3.04 6.79 -14.22
C LEU A 23 1.97 7.87 -14.44
N ASP A 24 1.79 8.34 -15.66
CA ASP A 24 0.78 9.33 -16.06
C ASP A 24 -0.65 8.78 -16.11
N ARG A 25 -0.82 7.45 -16.04
CA ARG A 25 -2.12 6.77 -15.98
C ARG A 25 -2.53 6.37 -14.57
N LEU A 26 -1.75 6.75 -13.57
CA LEU A 26 -2.12 6.54 -12.18
C LEU A 26 -3.34 7.39 -11.81
N ILE A 27 -4.15 6.85 -10.90
CA ILE A 27 -5.19 7.64 -10.24
C ILE A 27 -4.52 8.85 -9.57
N PRO A 28 -4.97 10.09 -9.81
CA PRO A 28 -4.29 11.25 -9.26
C PRO A 28 -4.30 11.24 -7.72
N ALA A 29 -3.33 11.92 -7.11
CA ALA A 29 -3.17 11.94 -5.65
C ALA A 29 -4.40 12.47 -4.91
N THR A 30 -5.13 13.41 -5.51
CA THR A 30 -6.37 13.99 -4.98
C THR A 30 -7.48 12.95 -4.85
N GLU A 31 -7.67 12.11 -5.86
CA GLU A 31 -8.66 11.03 -5.86
C GLU A 31 -8.28 9.93 -4.89
N ALA A 32 -7.00 9.53 -4.86
CA ALA A 32 -6.50 8.56 -3.89
C ALA A 32 -6.70 9.05 -2.44
N GLN A 33 -6.47 10.34 -2.19
CA GLN A 33 -6.73 10.95 -0.89
C GLN A 33 -8.22 10.92 -0.52
N ALA A 34 -9.12 11.23 -1.47
CA ALA A 34 -10.56 11.14 -1.25
C ALA A 34 -11.03 9.70 -0.97
N TRP A 35 -10.39 8.70 -1.59
CA TRP A 35 -10.66 7.29 -1.31
C TRP A 35 -10.20 6.89 0.08
N LEU A 36 -8.99 7.29 0.48
CA LEU A 36 -8.47 7.05 1.83
C LEU A 36 -9.37 7.67 2.92
N GLN A 37 -9.82 8.92 2.74
CA GLN A 37 -10.77 9.56 3.65
C GLN A 37 -12.05 8.73 3.83
N LYS A 38 -12.63 8.25 2.73
CA LYS A 38 -13.82 7.40 2.77
C LYS A 38 -13.55 6.07 3.45
N LEU A 39 -12.43 5.41 3.15
CA LEU A 39 -12.06 4.14 3.76
C LEU A 39 -11.89 4.27 5.28
N LEU A 40 -11.17 5.30 5.74
CA LEU A 40 -10.96 5.55 7.17
C LEU A 40 -12.28 5.87 7.90
N ALA A 41 -13.25 6.47 7.22
CA ALA A 41 -14.58 6.73 7.78
C ALA A 41 -15.49 5.48 7.89
N LEU A 42 -15.17 4.38 7.20
CA LEU A 42 -16.01 3.18 7.15
C LEU A 42 -15.86 2.23 8.36
N ASN A 43 -15.10 2.63 9.39
CA ASN A 43 -14.76 1.82 10.57
C ASN A 43 -14.40 0.36 10.19
N LEU A 44 -13.43 0.25 9.27
CA LEU A 44 -13.03 -1.03 8.68
C LEU A 44 -12.43 -1.97 9.72
N GLU A 45 -12.69 -3.27 9.56
CA GLU A 45 -12.03 -4.31 10.34
C GLU A 45 -10.50 -4.22 10.18
N PRO A 46 -9.74 -4.22 11.29
CA PRO A 46 -8.30 -4.08 11.25
C PRO A 46 -7.65 -5.43 10.94
N ASN A 47 -7.72 -5.82 9.68
CA ASN A 47 -7.06 -7.00 9.14
C ASN A 47 -6.03 -6.61 8.09
N SER A 48 -5.18 -7.56 7.71
CA SER A 48 -4.08 -7.30 6.79
C SER A 48 -4.54 -6.84 5.40
N ALA A 49 -5.73 -7.22 4.92
CA ALA A 49 -6.23 -6.73 3.63
C ALA A 49 -6.57 -5.24 3.68
N THR A 50 -7.18 -4.79 4.79
CA THR A 50 -7.42 -3.35 5.04
C THR A 50 -6.10 -2.60 5.17
N ALA A 51 -5.16 -3.13 5.97
CA ALA A 51 -3.86 -2.52 6.18
C ALA A 51 -3.09 -2.31 4.87
N HIS A 52 -2.96 -3.37 4.04
CA HIS A 52 -2.32 -3.28 2.73
C HIS A 52 -3.01 -2.27 1.81
N ALA A 53 -4.35 -2.26 1.76
CA ALA A 53 -5.06 -1.33 0.90
C ALA A 53 -4.78 0.14 1.29
N LEU A 54 -4.83 0.46 2.58
CA LEU A 54 -4.54 1.80 3.07
C LEU A 54 -3.07 2.19 2.80
N VAL A 55 -2.13 1.29 3.06
CA VAL A 55 -0.69 1.54 2.87
C VAL A 55 -0.35 1.77 1.41
N LEU A 56 -0.83 0.92 0.49
CA LEU A 56 -0.50 1.04 -0.93
C LEU A 56 -1.12 2.28 -1.59
N LEU A 57 -2.28 2.72 -1.11
CA LEU A 57 -2.91 3.98 -1.51
C LEU A 57 -2.14 5.21 -0.99
N ALA A 58 -1.51 5.11 0.18
CA ALA A 58 -0.86 6.21 0.87
C ALA A 58 0.68 6.23 0.77
N ARG A 59 1.29 5.18 0.19
CA ARG A 59 2.75 4.99 0.10
C ARG A 59 3.45 6.24 -0.42
N LEU A 60 4.52 6.62 0.26
CA LEU A 60 5.36 7.74 -0.16
C LEU A 60 6.26 7.32 -1.32
N THR A 61 6.32 8.15 -2.35
CA THR A 61 7.11 7.88 -3.57
C THR A 61 8.21 8.91 -3.81
N GLY A 62 8.15 10.06 -3.14
CA GLY A 62 9.06 11.18 -3.38
C GLY A 62 8.67 12.03 -4.60
N ASP A 63 7.51 11.74 -5.21
CA ASP A 63 6.95 12.46 -6.34
C ASP A 63 5.64 13.15 -5.93
N ARG A 64 5.70 14.49 -5.91
CA ARG A 64 4.61 15.35 -5.47
C ARG A 64 3.32 15.17 -6.28
N ALA A 65 3.40 14.73 -7.53
CA ALA A 65 2.20 14.52 -8.36
C ALA A 65 1.43 13.24 -7.96
N ARG A 66 2.12 12.28 -7.34
CA ARG A 66 1.57 10.96 -6.97
C ARG A 66 1.29 10.84 -5.48
N ASP A 67 2.08 11.52 -4.66
CA ASP A 67 2.02 11.45 -3.21
C ASP A 67 0.77 12.15 -2.66
N VAL A 68 0.01 11.43 -1.81
CA VAL A 68 -1.05 12.05 -1.00
C VAL A 68 -0.45 13.03 0.03
N SER A 69 -1.28 13.83 0.69
CA SER A 69 -0.78 14.74 1.73
C SER A 69 -0.09 13.99 2.89
N SER A 70 0.87 14.65 3.54
CA SER A 70 1.51 14.12 4.75
C SER A 70 0.50 13.89 5.87
N GLU A 71 -0.50 14.76 5.99
CA GLU A 71 -1.60 14.60 6.95
C GLU A 71 -2.39 13.31 6.69
N MET A 72 -2.68 12.99 5.43
CA MET A 72 -3.37 11.74 5.09
C MET A 72 -2.52 10.52 5.45
N ARG A 73 -1.21 10.55 5.18
CA ARG A 73 -0.31 9.46 5.58
C ARG A 73 -0.27 9.28 7.09
N GLU A 74 -0.27 10.38 7.85
CA GLU A 74 -0.30 10.35 9.31
C GLU A 74 -1.59 9.71 9.84
N GLN A 75 -2.74 9.98 9.21
CA GLN A 75 -4.00 9.31 9.58
C GLN A 75 -3.94 7.79 9.33
N VAL A 76 -3.29 7.35 8.25
CA VAL A 76 -3.06 5.92 7.97
C VAL A 76 -2.09 5.31 8.99
N THR A 77 -1.01 6.00 9.33
CA THR A 77 -0.06 5.60 10.38
C THR A 77 -0.77 5.38 11.72
N GLN A 78 -1.63 6.33 12.13
CA GLN A 78 -2.43 6.20 13.35
C GLN A 78 -3.45 5.05 13.29
N TRP A 79 -3.98 4.74 12.11
CA TRP A 79 -4.83 3.57 11.91
C TRP A 79 -4.02 2.27 12.08
N LEU A 80 -2.83 2.17 11.48
CA LEU A 80 -1.96 0.99 11.58
C LEU A 80 -1.52 0.70 13.02
N HIS A 81 -1.21 1.73 13.81
CA HIS A 81 -0.86 1.54 15.21
C HIS A 81 -1.97 0.91 16.06
N ARG A 82 -3.23 1.03 15.62
CA ARG A 82 -4.41 0.43 16.27
C ARG A 82 -4.75 -0.95 15.74
N ALA A 83 -4.18 -1.34 14.59
CA ALA A 83 -4.43 -2.65 14.01
C ALA A 83 -3.66 -3.75 14.78
N PRO A 84 -4.25 -4.94 14.97
CA PRO A 84 -3.65 -6.05 15.72
C PRO A 84 -2.56 -6.80 14.92
N ASP A 85 -1.94 -6.17 13.93
CA ASP A 85 -0.93 -6.80 13.07
C ASP A 85 0.42 -7.00 13.82
N ASP A 86 1.16 -8.02 13.37
CA ASP A 86 2.50 -8.35 13.82
C ASP A 86 3.42 -7.11 13.80
N ALA A 87 4.22 -6.95 14.86
CA ALA A 87 5.07 -5.77 15.04
C ALA A 87 6.08 -5.57 13.91
N PHE A 88 6.63 -6.66 13.36
CA PHE A 88 7.56 -6.61 12.23
C PHE A 88 6.83 -6.16 10.96
N LYS A 89 5.68 -6.75 10.64
CA LYS A 89 4.88 -6.36 9.46
C LYS A 89 4.45 -4.90 9.52
N ARG A 90 4.02 -4.44 10.70
CA ARG A 90 3.68 -3.04 10.92
C ARG A 90 4.87 -2.10 10.74
N ALA A 91 6.06 -2.47 11.19
CA ALA A 91 7.25 -1.66 10.95
C ALA A 91 7.55 -1.49 9.45
N GLN A 92 7.42 -2.56 8.66
CA GLN A 92 7.57 -2.50 7.19
C GLN A 92 6.52 -1.60 6.55
N MET A 93 5.26 -1.73 6.94
CA MET A 93 4.17 -0.87 6.43
C MET A 93 4.38 0.61 6.76
N LEU A 94 4.91 0.93 7.95
CA LEU A 94 5.25 2.31 8.33
C LEU A 94 6.41 2.86 7.50
N GLU A 95 7.40 2.02 7.19
CA GLU A 95 8.53 2.38 6.32
C GLU A 95 8.02 2.82 4.93
N LEU A 96 7.03 2.12 4.36
CA LEU A 96 6.40 2.49 3.09
C LEU A 96 5.69 3.85 3.13
N LEU A 97 5.17 4.27 4.29
CA LEU A 97 4.47 5.55 4.44
C LEU A 97 5.42 6.73 4.62
N HIS A 98 6.64 6.49 5.09
CA HIS A 98 7.53 7.56 5.54
C HIS A 98 8.88 7.63 4.81
N ASN A 99 9.28 6.56 4.10
CA ASN A 99 10.50 6.52 3.32
C ASN A 99 10.21 6.29 1.83
N ALA A 100 10.53 7.28 0.99
CA ALA A 100 10.37 7.19 -0.46
C ALA A 100 11.28 6.15 -1.13
N HIS A 101 12.37 5.76 -0.47
CA HIS A 101 13.34 4.77 -0.95
C HIS A 101 13.03 3.35 -0.45
N SER A 102 11.98 3.18 0.35
CA SER A 102 11.53 1.87 0.79
C SER A 102 11.15 1.00 -0.40
N THR A 103 11.62 -0.23 -0.41
CA THR A 103 11.19 -1.27 -1.35
C THR A 103 10.20 -2.19 -0.66
N LEU A 104 9.23 -2.69 -1.41
CA LEU A 104 8.36 -3.74 -0.90
C LEU A 104 9.20 -4.99 -0.69
N ASP A 105 8.98 -5.69 0.43
CA ASP A 105 9.62 -6.98 0.63
C ASP A 105 9.05 -8.03 -0.36
N GLN A 106 9.60 -9.24 -0.32
CA GLN A 106 9.19 -10.31 -1.23
C GLN A 106 7.75 -10.79 -0.97
N GLU A 107 7.28 -10.71 0.28
CA GLU A 107 5.93 -11.13 0.70
C GLU A 107 4.86 -10.13 0.21
N GLU A 108 5.18 -8.83 0.28
CA GLU A 108 4.38 -7.73 -0.23
C GLU A 108 4.36 -7.71 -1.76
N GLN A 109 5.49 -8.06 -2.39
CA GLN A 109 5.55 -8.32 -3.82
C GLN A 109 4.61 -9.48 -4.18
N ASP A 110 4.72 -10.64 -3.56
CA ASP A 110 3.86 -11.80 -3.83
C ASP A 110 2.37 -11.47 -3.64
N TRP A 111 2.02 -10.68 -2.60
CA TRP A 111 0.66 -10.20 -2.37
C TRP A 111 0.16 -9.25 -3.48
N LEU A 112 1.04 -8.37 -3.96
CA LEU A 112 0.78 -7.50 -5.10
C LEU A 112 0.63 -8.32 -6.39
N PHE A 113 1.57 -9.22 -6.70
CA PHE A 113 1.58 -9.99 -7.94
C PHE A 113 0.44 -11.02 -8.01
N GLY A 114 -0.02 -11.56 -6.88
CA GLY A 114 -1.00 -12.64 -6.87
C GLY A 114 -0.47 -13.97 -7.43
N GLU A 115 0.79 -13.99 -7.83
CA GLU A 115 1.57 -15.17 -8.17
C GLU A 115 2.66 -15.25 -7.12
N ALA A 116 2.49 -16.11 -6.11
CA ALA A 116 3.66 -16.53 -5.35
C ALA A 116 4.68 -17.10 -6.34
N LEU A 117 5.96 -16.72 -6.20
CA LEU A 117 7.02 -17.38 -6.94
C LEU A 117 6.91 -18.90 -6.72
N PRO A 118 6.78 -19.72 -7.79
CA PRO A 118 6.81 -21.17 -7.66
C PRO A 118 8.03 -21.62 -6.86
N ALA A 119 7.85 -22.62 -6.00
CA ALA A 119 8.96 -23.18 -5.23
C ALA A 119 10.15 -23.50 -6.15
N GLY A 120 11.27 -22.78 -5.96
CA GLY A 120 12.50 -22.97 -6.73
C GLY A 120 12.96 -21.81 -7.63
N LEU A 121 12.28 -20.66 -7.63
CA LEU A 121 12.72 -19.47 -8.39
C LEU A 121 13.19 -18.35 -7.45
N SER A 122 14.36 -17.77 -7.74
CA SER A 122 14.87 -16.55 -7.11
C SER A 122 15.29 -15.53 -8.18
N PHE A 123 15.13 -14.24 -7.89
CA PHE A 123 15.68 -13.19 -8.74
C PHE A 123 17.18 -13.08 -8.48
N SER A 124 17.98 -13.37 -9.50
CA SER A 124 19.42 -13.08 -9.46
C SER A 124 19.61 -11.56 -9.61
N ALA A 125 20.09 -10.90 -8.56
CA ALA A 125 20.59 -9.55 -8.66
C ALA A 125 21.83 -9.57 -9.58
N PHE A 126 21.80 -8.78 -10.65
CA PHE A 126 22.99 -8.53 -11.47
C PHE A 126 23.75 -7.35 -10.83
N GLU A 127 25.02 -7.59 -10.46
CA GLU A 127 26.00 -6.55 -10.11
C GLU A 127 26.39 -5.69 -11.32
#